data_AF-A0A947HD81-F1
#
_entry.id   AF-A0A947HD81-F1
#
_cell.length_a   1.000
_cell.length_b   1.000
_cell.length_c   1.000
_cell.angle_alpha   90.00
_cell.angle_beta   90.00
_cell.angle_gamma   90.00
#
_symmetry.space_group_name_H-M   'P 1'
#
loop_
_entity.id
_entity.type
_entity.pdbx_description
1 polymer ?
#
loop_
_entity_poly.entity_id
_entity_poly.type
_entity_poly.pdbx_seq_one_letter_code
_entity_poly.pdbx_strand_id
1 'polypeptide(L)'
;MGIFSLGLFFSTPVWAASEVKSAYKDPALARNIPLLRKACYLKAAPIWEDGATGPVIQANQAYRDCLLDISVNVLNQYYSIEMFKPLSPRQFLEKQLESVSSLAYTVQTNLKVCLPNCGTMWQMIASGHEGAFLEDLLRDMAERILLETDESLLTDQANWKKCWESPGTCPAKF
;
A
#
# COMPACT_ATOMS: atom_id res chain seq x y z
N MET A 1 34.20 55.84 20.66
CA MET A 1 35.00 55.36 19.52
C MET A 1 35.23 53.86 19.69
N GLY A 2 35.03 53.07 18.61
CA GLY A 2 35.10 51.60 18.55
C GLY A 2 33.70 50.96 18.59
N ILE A 3 32.93 50.88 17.49
CA ILE A 3 32.98 49.99 16.30
C ILE A 3 32.67 48.51 16.61
N PHE A 4 31.44 48.13 16.22
CA PHE A 4 30.93 46.90 15.62
C PHE A 4 31.55 45.53 15.96
N SER A 5 30.68 44.60 16.38
CA SER A 5 30.40 43.40 15.57
C SER A 5 29.02 42.82 15.89
N LEU A 6 28.21 42.68 14.84
CA LEU A 6 27.00 41.86 14.82
C LEU A 6 27.38 40.40 15.06
N GLY A 7 26.72 39.76 16.01
CA GLY A 7 26.66 38.30 16.14
C GLY A 7 25.20 37.88 16.25
N LEU A 8 24.53 37.76 15.10
CA LEU A 8 23.23 37.09 14.98
C LEU A 8 23.40 35.63 15.39
N PHE A 9 23.21 35.32 16.68
CA PHE A 9 22.89 33.96 17.08
C PHE A 9 21.42 33.73 16.78
N PHE A 10 21.16 33.27 15.56
CA PHE A 10 20.02 32.41 15.29
C PHE A 10 20.19 31.17 16.17
N SER A 11 19.68 31.22 17.39
CA SER A 11 19.23 30.00 18.07
C SER A 11 18.08 29.49 17.23
N THR A 12 18.41 28.68 16.23
CA THR A 12 17.48 27.83 15.54
C THR A 12 16.61 27.19 16.62
N PRO A 13 15.27 27.24 16.51
CA PRO A 13 14.49 26.31 17.27
C PRO A 13 15.04 24.94 16.85
N VAL A 14 15.72 24.29 17.79
CA VAL A 14 15.84 22.85 17.84
C VAL A 14 14.39 22.41 17.70
N TRP A 15 13.99 22.13 16.47
CA TRP A 15 12.76 21.44 16.20
C TRP A 15 12.88 20.22 17.06
N ALA A 16 12.03 20.21 18.08
CA ALA A 16 11.88 19.14 19.02
C ALA A 16 12.10 17.86 18.22
N ALA A 17 13.20 17.17 18.56
CA ALA A 17 13.23 15.74 18.40
C ALA A 17 11.84 15.30 18.85
N SER A 18 11.05 14.80 17.90
CA SER A 18 9.69 14.39 18.14
C SER A 18 9.74 13.12 18.98
N GLU A 19 10.18 13.27 20.23
CA GLU A 19 9.95 12.36 21.33
C GLU A 19 8.47 12.43 21.69
N VAL A 20 7.61 11.92 20.82
CA VAL A 20 6.24 11.56 21.19
C VAL A 20 5.87 10.27 20.45
N LYS A 21 6.06 9.18 21.20
CA LYS A 21 5.72 7.77 20.94
C LYS A 21 6.72 6.96 20.10
N SER A 22 7.81 6.55 20.76
CA SER A 22 8.12 5.11 20.82
C SER A 22 6.98 4.39 21.56
N ALA A 23 5.81 4.31 20.92
CA ALA A 23 4.85 3.27 21.22
C ALA A 23 5.32 2.12 20.34
N TYR A 24 5.73 1.00 20.94
CA TYR A 24 6.07 -0.21 20.19
C TYR A 24 4.94 -0.49 19.19
N LYS A 25 5.16 -0.12 17.93
CA LYS A 25 4.25 -0.42 16.83
C LYS A 25 4.33 -1.94 16.67
N ASP A 26 3.22 -2.63 16.90
CA ASP A 26 3.21 -4.10 16.97
C ASP A 26 3.67 -4.70 15.63
N PRO A 27 4.93 -5.19 15.53
CA PRO A 27 5.47 -5.66 14.27
C PRO A 27 4.80 -6.97 13.83
N ALA A 28 3.99 -7.60 14.70
CA ALA A 28 3.19 -8.77 14.34
C ALA A 28 2.21 -8.46 13.20
N LEU A 29 1.66 -7.25 13.09
CA LEU A 29 0.81 -6.92 11.94
C LEU A 29 1.62 -6.97 10.65
N ALA A 30 2.77 -6.28 10.59
CA ALA A 30 3.62 -6.24 9.40
C ALA A 30 4.13 -7.63 8.99
N ARG A 31 4.49 -8.46 9.97
CA ARG A 31 4.87 -9.87 9.75
C ARG A 31 3.74 -10.69 9.12
N ASN A 32 2.49 -10.39 9.46
CA ASN A 32 1.30 -11.11 8.99
C ASN A 32 0.64 -10.51 7.73
N ILE A 33 1.13 -9.39 7.19
CA ILE A 33 0.58 -8.79 5.95
C ILE A 33 0.49 -9.81 4.80
N PRO A 34 1.48 -10.67 4.53
CA PRO A 34 1.33 -11.69 3.47
C PRO A 34 0.17 -12.67 3.71
N LEU A 35 -0.16 -12.99 4.97
CA LEU A 35 -1.31 -13.84 5.30
C LEU A 35 -2.64 -13.12 5.06
N LEU A 36 -2.69 -11.82 5.35
CA LEU A 36 -3.86 -10.98 5.05
C LEU A 36 -4.07 -10.87 3.53
N ARG A 37 -2.98 -10.66 2.77
CA ARG A 37 -3.02 -10.70 1.30
C ARG A 37 -3.50 -12.06 0.79
N LYS A 38 -3.00 -13.17 1.33
CA LYS A 38 -3.49 -14.52 0.99
C LYS A 38 -4.99 -14.65 1.19
N ALA A 39 -5.54 -14.11 2.29
CA ALA A 39 -6.97 -14.17 2.53
C ALA A 39 -7.77 -13.40 1.46
N CYS A 40 -7.27 -12.26 0.98
CA CYS A 40 -7.85 -11.56 -0.17
C CYS A 40 -7.71 -12.40 -1.46
N TYR A 41 -6.52 -12.97 -1.71
CA TYR A 41 -6.21 -13.74 -2.92
C TYR A 41 -7.10 -14.97 -3.06
N LEU A 42 -7.28 -15.75 -1.99
CA LEU A 42 -8.08 -16.97 -2.02
C LEU A 42 -9.57 -16.72 -2.33
N LYS A 43 -10.08 -15.50 -2.13
CA LYS A 43 -11.43 -15.12 -2.54
C LYS A 43 -11.52 -14.81 -4.03
N ALA A 44 -10.46 -14.26 -4.62
CA ALA A 44 -10.45 -13.79 -6.00
C ALA A 44 -9.92 -14.84 -6.99
N ALA A 45 -8.93 -15.65 -6.58
CA ALA A 45 -8.23 -16.60 -7.45
C ALA A 45 -9.15 -17.59 -8.19
N PRO A 46 -10.16 -18.22 -7.55
CA PRO A 46 -11.05 -19.13 -8.28
C PRO A 46 -11.84 -18.44 -9.40
N ILE A 47 -12.13 -17.14 -9.26
CA ILE A 47 -12.86 -16.35 -10.24
C ILE A 47 -11.93 -15.92 -11.39
N TRP A 48 -10.66 -15.64 -11.09
CA TRP A 48 -9.64 -15.38 -12.11
C TRP A 48 -9.37 -16.59 -12.99
N GLU A 49 -9.41 -17.79 -12.42
CA GLU A 49 -9.23 -19.06 -13.14
C GLU A 49 -10.39 -19.38 -14.10
N ASP A 50 -11.62 -18.97 -13.77
CA ASP A 50 -12.81 -19.13 -14.62
C ASP A 50 -12.75 -18.24 -15.88
N GLY A 51 -12.03 -17.11 -15.83
CA GLY A 51 -11.71 -16.27 -16.98
C GLY A 51 -12.87 -15.45 -17.56
N ALA A 52 -14.08 -15.55 -17.00
CA ALA A 52 -15.23 -14.76 -17.43
C ALA A 52 -15.04 -13.26 -17.09
N THR A 53 -15.04 -12.39 -18.10
CA THR A 53 -14.67 -10.97 -17.94
C THR A 53 -15.45 -10.22 -16.86
N GLY A 54 -16.78 -10.38 -16.81
CA GLY A 54 -17.62 -9.71 -15.81
C GLY A 54 -17.27 -10.11 -14.36
N PRO A 55 -17.29 -11.43 -14.04
CA PRO A 55 -16.81 -11.95 -12.76
C PRO A 55 -15.37 -11.54 -12.43
N VAL A 56 -14.44 -11.54 -13.39
CA VAL A 56 -13.05 -11.12 -13.17
C VAL A 56 -12.97 -9.65 -12.74
N ILE A 57 -13.75 -8.75 -13.36
CA ILE A 57 -13.80 -7.34 -12.94
C ILE A 57 -14.27 -7.23 -11.48
N GLN A 58 -15.32 -7.97 -11.10
CA GLN A 58 -15.82 -7.97 -9.72
C GLN A 58 -14.80 -8.55 -8.75
N ALA A 59 -14.10 -9.62 -9.13
CA ALA A 59 -13.04 -10.22 -8.33
C ALA A 59 -11.86 -9.25 -8.13
N ASN A 60 -11.45 -8.53 -9.17
CA ASN A 60 -10.43 -7.49 -9.06
C ASN A 60 -10.85 -6.37 -8.13
N GLN A 61 -12.09 -5.88 -8.24
CA GLN A 61 -12.63 -4.85 -7.34
C GLN A 61 -12.65 -5.33 -5.89
N ALA A 62 -13.17 -6.53 -5.63
CA ALA A 62 -13.19 -7.10 -4.29
C ALA A 62 -11.79 -7.33 -3.72
N TYR A 63 -10.83 -7.75 -4.57
CA TYR A 63 -9.44 -7.90 -4.19
C TYR A 63 -8.80 -6.55 -3.82
N ARG A 64 -8.99 -5.54 -4.68
CA ARG A 64 -8.55 -4.16 -4.46
C ARG A 64 -9.12 -3.56 -3.18
N ASP A 65 -10.42 -3.72 -2.93
CA ASP A 65 -11.07 -3.21 -1.71
C ASP A 65 -10.51 -3.88 -0.46
N CYS A 66 -10.28 -5.21 -0.51
CA CYS A 66 -9.66 -5.96 0.58
C CYS A 66 -8.25 -5.46 0.89
N LEU A 67 -7.42 -5.22 -0.12
CA LEU A 67 -6.07 -4.65 0.05
C LEU A 67 -6.11 -3.20 0.55
N LEU A 68 -7.09 -2.40 0.09
CA LEU A 68 -7.28 -1.03 0.54
C LEU A 68 -7.61 -0.99 2.04
N ASP A 69 -8.49 -1.87 2.51
CA ASP A 69 -8.81 -1.99 3.95
C ASP A 69 -7.60 -2.36 4.80
N ILE A 70 -6.80 -3.33 4.33
CA ILE A 70 -5.54 -3.69 5.00
C ILE A 70 -4.61 -2.47 5.04
N SER A 71 -4.47 -1.76 3.92
CA SER A 71 -3.58 -0.60 3.79
C SER A 71 -4.00 0.54 4.73
N VAL A 72 -5.29 0.84 4.80
CA VAL A 72 -5.85 1.85 5.72
C VAL A 72 -5.60 1.45 7.18
N ASN A 73 -5.79 0.17 7.53
CA ASN A 73 -5.51 -0.30 8.88
C ASN A 73 -4.02 -0.17 9.25
N VAL A 74 -3.12 -0.55 8.34
CA VAL A 74 -1.66 -0.35 8.54
C VAL A 74 -1.35 1.13 8.70
N LEU A 75 -1.87 2.01 7.84
CA LEU A 75 -1.62 3.45 7.96
C LEU A 75 -2.10 4.01 9.30
N ASN A 76 -3.30 3.63 9.76
CA ASN A 76 -3.86 4.07 11.04
C ASN A 76 -3.05 3.60 12.26
N GLN A 77 -2.42 2.42 12.19
CA GLN A 77 -1.61 1.89 13.29
C GLN A 77 -0.21 2.49 13.34
N TYR A 78 0.36 2.79 12.17
CA TYR A 78 1.78 3.15 12.04
C TYR A 78 2.04 4.65 11.84
N TYR A 79 1.02 5.42 11.45
CA TYR A 79 1.15 6.85 11.15
C TYR A 79 0.12 7.67 11.93
N SER A 80 0.47 8.90 12.26
CA SER A 80 -0.45 9.83 12.92
C SER A 80 -1.50 10.32 11.93
N ILE A 81 -2.77 10.37 12.35
CA ILE A 81 -3.87 10.90 11.52
C ILE A 81 -3.64 12.34 11.05
N GLU A 82 -2.86 13.12 11.81
CA GLU A 82 -2.48 14.49 11.47
C GLU A 82 -1.66 14.58 10.17
N MET A 83 -0.93 13.52 9.81
CA MET A 83 -0.10 13.46 8.60
C MET A 83 -0.92 13.40 7.31
N PHE A 84 -2.19 12.98 7.40
CA PHE A 84 -3.05 12.82 6.23
C PHE A 84 -3.97 14.02 6.00
N LYS A 85 -4.06 14.94 6.98
CA LYS A 85 -4.94 16.10 6.88
C LYS A 85 -4.62 16.95 5.64
N PRO A 86 -5.65 17.44 4.92
CA PRO A 86 -7.07 17.44 5.29
C PRO A 86 -7.83 16.14 4.98
N LEU A 87 -7.17 15.12 4.41
CA LEU A 87 -7.78 13.85 4.05
C LEU A 87 -7.72 12.85 5.22
N SER A 88 -8.59 11.84 5.16
CA SER A 88 -8.39 10.60 5.91
C SER A 88 -7.40 9.67 5.16
N PRO A 89 -6.76 8.70 5.83
CA PRO A 89 -5.88 7.73 5.16
C PRO A 89 -6.56 7.01 3.98
N ARG A 90 -7.84 6.65 4.14
CA ARG A 90 -8.63 6.06 3.06
C ARG A 90 -8.79 7.01 1.87
N GLN A 91 -9.22 8.25 2.10
CA GLN A 91 -9.36 9.25 1.03
C GLN A 91 -8.03 9.58 0.36
N PHE A 92 -6.94 9.59 1.13
CA PHE A 92 -5.59 9.76 0.59
C PHE A 92 -5.25 8.64 -0.38
N LEU A 93 -5.46 7.37 0.02
CA LEU A 93 -5.20 6.21 -0.85
C LEU A 93 -6.13 6.17 -2.06
N GLU A 94 -7.43 6.42 -1.88
CA GLU A 94 -8.40 6.46 -2.98
C GLU A 94 -8.00 7.49 -4.04
N LYS A 95 -7.49 8.66 -3.65
CA LYS A 95 -6.96 9.67 -4.57
C LYS A 95 -5.72 9.20 -5.33
N GLN A 96 -4.86 8.38 -4.72
CA GLN A 96 -3.73 7.76 -5.44
C GLN A 96 -4.23 6.74 -6.46
N LEU A 97 -5.24 5.93 -6.09
CA LEU A 97 -5.83 4.91 -6.96
C LEU A 97 -6.53 5.54 -8.18
N GLU A 98 -7.23 6.66 -8.01
CA GLU A 98 -7.79 7.42 -9.14
C GLU A 98 -6.72 7.77 -10.18
N SER A 99 -5.52 8.15 -9.71
CA SER A 99 -4.40 8.48 -10.60
C SER A 99 -3.88 7.24 -11.35
N VAL A 100 -3.80 6.09 -10.67
CA VAL A 100 -3.42 4.80 -11.27
C VAL A 100 -4.44 4.36 -12.34
N SER A 101 -5.73 4.44 -12.03
CA SER A 101 -6.82 4.13 -12.96
C SER A 101 -6.84 5.06 -14.17
N SER A 102 -6.55 6.35 -13.99
CA SER A 102 -6.45 7.32 -15.09
C SER A 102 -5.26 7.03 -16.03
N LEU A 103 -4.14 6.54 -15.50
CA LEU A 103 -3.01 6.12 -16.33
C LEU A 103 -3.37 4.90 -17.20
N ALA A 104 -4.08 3.92 -16.64
CA ALA A 104 -4.60 2.78 -17.38
C ALA A 104 -5.54 3.22 -18.54
N TYR A 105 -6.38 4.23 -18.30
CA TYR A 105 -7.23 4.83 -19.34
C TYR A 105 -6.40 5.51 -20.46
N THR A 106 -5.35 6.23 -20.08
CA THR A 106 -4.51 7.00 -21.00
C THR A 106 -3.69 6.11 -21.93
N VAL A 107 -3.16 4.99 -21.42
CA VAL A 107 -2.44 4.01 -22.24
C VAL A 107 -3.35 3.41 -23.32
N GLN A 108 -4.59 3.07 -22.98
CA GLN A 108 -5.55 2.49 -23.92
C GLN A 108 -5.97 3.47 -25.03
N THR A 109 -6.24 4.73 -24.65
CA THR A 109 -6.67 5.77 -25.60
C THR A 109 -5.54 6.16 -26.57
N ASN A 110 -4.30 6.27 -26.09
CA ASN A 110 -3.15 6.60 -26.94
C ASN A 110 -2.78 5.47 -27.92
N LEU A 111 -3.03 4.21 -27.56
CA LEU A 111 -2.77 3.07 -28.45
C LEU A 111 -3.82 2.91 -29.56
N LYS A 112 -4.92 3.69 -29.57
CA LYS A 112 -6.04 3.58 -30.54
C LYS A 112 -6.62 2.16 -30.68
N VAL A 113 -6.48 1.32 -29.66
CA VAL A 113 -6.75 -0.12 -29.79
C VAL A 113 -8.25 -0.43 -29.83
N CYS A 114 -9.15 0.44 -29.37
CA CYS A 114 -10.51 -0.03 -29.13
C CYS A 114 -11.59 1.08 -28.98
N LEU A 115 -12.55 1.11 -29.92
CA LEU A 115 -13.88 1.77 -29.82
C LEU A 115 -14.92 0.78 -30.40
N PRO A 116 -16.16 0.59 -29.85
CA PRO A 116 -16.79 1.15 -28.64
C PRO A 116 -17.01 0.14 -27.49
N ASN A 117 -16.60 -1.13 -27.62
CA ASN A 117 -16.92 -2.23 -26.68
C ASN A 117 -15.93 -2.39 -25.51
N CYS A 118 -15.16 -1.33 -25.21
CA CYS A 118 -13.89 -1.47 -24.48
C CYS A 118 -13.99 -1.05 -23.02
N GLY A 119 -15.18 -0.68 -22.55
CA GLY A 119 -15.43 -0.29 -21.16
C GLY A 119 -15.13 -1.40 -20.15
N THR A 120 -15.45 -2.65 -20.48
CA THR A 120 -15.18 -3.81 -19.60
C THR A 120 -13.69 -4.15 -19.55
N MET A 121 -12.99 -4.05 -20.68
CA MET A 121 -11.54 -4.28 -20.74
C MET A 121 -10.78 -3.18 -19.97
N TRP A 122 -11.21 -1.93 -20.07
CA TRP A 122 -10.67 -0.84 -19.26
C TRP A 122 -10.87 -1.10 -17.76
N GLN A 123 -12.08 -1.47 -17.34
CA GLN A 123 -12.38 -1.77 -15.93
C GLN A 123 -11.52 -2.91 -15.41
N MET A 124 -11.31 -3.95 -16.22
CA MET A 124 -10.45 -5.09 -15.87
C MET A 124 -9.00 -4.65 -15.66
N ILE A 125 -8.45 -3.84 -16.58
CA ILE A 125 -7.06 -3.35 -16.51
C ILE A 125 -6.90 -2.39 -15.33
N ALA A 126 -7.77 -1.39 -15.20
CA ALA A 126 -7.72 -0.38 -14.14
C ALA A 126 -7.79 -1.04 -12.75
N SER A 127 -8.78 -1.90 -12.52
CA SER A 127 -8.92 -2.61 -11.24
C SER A 127 -7.74 -3.55 -10.93
N GLY A 128 -7.16 -4.19 -11.95
CA GLY A 128 -5.94 -4.97 -11.79
C GLY A 128 -4.72 -4.13 -11.37
N HIS A 129 -4.53 -2.97 -12.01
CA HIS A 129 -3.44 -2.04 -11.66
C HIS A 129 -3.60 -1.42 -10.27
N GLU A 130 -4.82 -1.04 -9.89
CA GLU A 130 -5.09 -0.56 -8.53
C GLU A 130 -4.76 -1.63 -7.47
N GLY A 131 -5.15 -2.89 -7.73
CA GLY A 131 -4.78 -4.01 -6.88
C GLY A 131 -3.27 -4.17 -6.75
N ALA A 132 -2.54 -4.18 -7.88
CA ALA A 132 -1.08 -4.28 -7.90
C ALA A 132 -0.39 -3.12 -7.15
N PHE A 133 -0.87 -1.89 -7.32
CA PHE A 133 -0.36 -0.74 -6.58
C PHE A 133 -0.51 -0.92 -5.06
N LEU A 134 -1.67 -1.42 -4.60
CA LEU A 134 -1.89 -1.68 -3.18
C LEU A 134 -1.05 -2.84 -2.65
N GLU A 135 -0.80 -3.86 -3.47
CA GLU A 135 0.16 -4.91 -3.12
C GLU A 135 1.55 -4.32 -2.87
N ASP A 136 2.08 -3.57 -3.84
CA ASP A 136 3.41 -2.97 -3.73
C ASP A 136 3.50 -2.03 -2.52
N LEU A 137 2.49 -1.18 -2.31
CA LEU A 137 2.40 -0.32 -1.13
C LEU A 137 2.44 -1.12 0.18
N LEU A 138 1.66 -2.21 0.27
CA LEU A 138 1.63 -3.07 1.45
C LEU A 138 2.97 -3.78 1.69
N ARG A 139 3.64 -4.24 0.63
CA ARG A 139 4.99 -4.82 0.72
C ARG A 139 5.96 -3.80 1.29
N ASP A 140 6.00 -2.61 0.69
CA ASP A 140 6.95 -1.56 1.05
C ASP A 140 6.72 -1.10 2.50
N MET A 141 5.46 -0.95 2.93
CA MET A 141 5.13 -0.65 4.33
C MET A 141 5.57 -1.78 5.26
N ALA A 142 5.28 -3.04 4.93
CA ALA A 142 5.66 -4.18 5.74
C ALA A 142 7.17 -4.28 5.93
N GLU A 143 7.92 -4.20 4.83
CA GLU A 143 9.38 -4.24 4.83
C GLU A 143 9.96 -3.08 5.63
N ARG A 144 9.45 -1.86 5.43
CA ARG A 144 9.90 -0.69 6.18
C ARG A 144 9.67 -0.85 7.68
N ILE A 145 8.48 -1.30 8.08
CA ILE A 145 8.15 -1.53 9.49
C ILE A 145 9.07 -2.57 10.11
N LEU A 146 9.27 -3.71 9.44
CA LEU A 146 10.09 -4.81 9.95
C LEU A 146 11.56 -4.39 10.08
N LEU A 147 12.09 -3.64 9.11
CA LEU A 147 13.45 -3.11 9.15
C LEU A 147 13.66 -2.06 10.25
N GLU A 148 12.63 -1.28 10.60
CA GLU A 148 12.71 -0.27 11.66
C GLU A 148 12.49 -0.83 13.08
N THR A 149 11.84 -1.99 13.23
CA THR A 149 11.42 -2.50 14.56
C THR A 149 12.33 -3.57 15.15
N ASP A 150 12.80 -4.55 14.38
CA ASP A 150 13.87 -5.50 14.76
C ASP A 150 14.12 -6.48 13.58
N GLU A 151 15.36 -6.55 13.08
CA GLU A 151 15.77 -7.50 12.02
C GLU A 151 15.54 -8.97 12.42
N SER A 152 15.49 -9.29 13.72
CA SER A 152 15.27 -10.66 14.21
C SER A 152 13.89 -11.24 13.82
N LEU A 153 12.92 -10.38 13.49
CA LEU A 153 11.59 -10.78 13.01
C LEU A 153 11.58 -11.23 11.54
N LEU A 154 12.69 -11.02 10.83
CA LEU A 154 12.99 -11.58 9.51
C LEU A 154 13.70 -12.93 9.57
N THR A 155 13.75 -13.60 10.73
CA THR A 155 14.26 -14.98 10.87
C THR A 155 13.64 -15.98 9.87
N ASP A 156 12.47 -15.65 9.31
CA ASP A 156 11.77 -16.39 8.25
C ASP A 156 11.60 -15.59 6.95
N GLN A 157 12.51 -14.65 6.63
CA GLN A 157 12.39 -13.79 5.45
C GLN A 157 12.18 -14.57 4.14
N ALA A 158 12.78 -15.76 4.02
CA ALA A 158 12.56 -16.65 2.87
C ALA A 158 11.11 -17.13 2.79
N ASN A 159 10.51 -17.54 3.92
CA ASN A 159 9.11 -17.97 3.98
C ASN A 159 8.15 -16.78 3.77
N TRP A 160 8.50 -15.61 4.30
CA TRP A 160 7.75 -14.38 4.11
C TRP A 160 7.73 -13.96 2.62
N LYS A 161 8.91 -13.87 1.99
CA LYS A 161 9.05 -13.53 0.56
C LYS A 161 8.36 -14.56 -0.33
N LYS A 162 8.54 -15.85 -0.03
CA LYS A 162 7.85 -16.92 -0.76
C LYS A 162 6.33 -16.81 -0.65
N CYS A 163 5.80 -16.52 0.52
CA CYS A 163 4.38 -16.28 0.72
C CYS A 163 3.89 -15.04 -0.05
N TRP A 164 4.69 -13.98 -0.10
CA TRP A 164 4.39 -12.80 -0.90
C TRP A 164 4.38 -13.11 -2.41
N GLU A 165 5.38 -13.80 -2.93
CA GLU A 165 5.46 -14.17 -4.35
C GLU A 165 4.38 -15.20 -4.74
N SER A 166 4.02 -16.08 -3.82
CA SER A 166 3.11 -17.20 -4.05
C SER A 166 2.09 -17.32 -2.91
N PRO A 167 1.05 -16.47 -2.89
CA PRO A 167 0.06 -16.41 -1.80
C PRO A 167 -0.69 -17.73 -1.58
N GLY A 168 -0.88 -18.53 -2.64
CA GLY A 168 -1.45 -19.87 -2.52
C GLY A 168 -0.63 -20.85 -1.68
N THR A 169 0.66 -20.56 -1.45
CA THR A 169 1.60 -21.48 -0.77
C THR A 169 2.03 -21.00 0.62
N CYS A 170 1.46 -19.91 1.14
CA CYS A 170 1.87 -19.40 2.45
C CYS A 170 1.61 -20.41 3.59
N PRO A 171 2.46 -20.40 4.63
CA PRO A 171 2.21 -21.16 5.85
C PRO A 171 0.93 -20.70 6.56
N ALA A 172 0.49 -21.47 7.55
CA ALA A 172 -0.69 -21.12 8.36
C ALA A 172 -0.44 -19.92 9.30
N LYS A 173 0.82 -19.72 9.71
CA LYS A 173 1.28 -18.62 10.59
C LYS A 173 2.78 -18.36 10.38
N PHE A 174 3.22 -17.16 10.70
CA PHE A 174 4.64 -16.79 10.85
C PHE A 174 5.03 -16.79 12.33
#